data_AF-A0A917QKZ5-F1
#
_entry.id   AF-A0A917QKZ5-F1
#
_cell.length_a   1.000
_cell.length_b   1.000
_cell.length_c   1.000
_cell.angle_alpha   90.00
_cell.angle_beta   90.00
_cell.angle_gamma   90.00
#
_symmetry.space_group_name_H-M   'P 1'
#
loop_
_entity.id
_entity.type
_entity.pdbx_description
1 polymer ?
#
loop_
_entity_poly.entity_id
_entity_poly.type
_entity_poly.pdbx_seq_one_letter_code
_entity_poly.pdbx_strand_id
1 'polypeptide(L)'
;MAATLQSVTDPLQRPTDSWLRLRENLTPADWRAARENVGENLVLADMDRRAVRGLKFSAALPERLAVATVAARLADFESAPSVLGESARFQYDG
;
A
#
# COMPACT_ATOMS: atom_id res chain seq x y z
N MET A 1 -5.34 6.02 -4.94
CA MET A 1 -4.61 4.86 -4.40
C MET A 1 -3.34 5.33 -3.70
N ALA A 2 -3.47 5.64 -2.41
CA ALA A 2 -2.33 5.84 -1.54
C ALA A 2 -1.80 4.47 -1.09
N ALA A 3 -0.53 4.17 -1.40
CA ALA A 3 0.19 3.02 -0.88
C ALA A 3 1.04 3.46 0.31
N THR A 4 1.22 2.65 1.34
CA THR A 4 2.00 3.00 2.54
C THR A 4 3.43 3.51 2.24
N LEU A 5 3.97 3.16 1.06
CA LEU A 5 5.31 3.52 0.59
C LEU A 5 5.33 4.46 -0.62
N GLN A 6 4.34 5.36 -0.81
CA GLN A 6 4.27 6.21 -2.03
C GLN A 6 5.57 6.96 -2.37
N SER A 7 6.36 7.34 -1.36
CA SER A 7 7.61 8.11 -1.51
C SER A 7 8.74 7.34 -2.21
N VAL A 8 8.68 6.01 -2.23
CA VAL A 8 9.72 5.14 -2.81
C VAL A 8 9.24 4.35 -4.01
N THR A 9 7.95 4.41 -4.32
CA THR A 9 7.33 3.68 -5.41
C THR A 9 7.27 4.53 -6.67
N ASP A 10 7.37 3.90 -7.83
CA ASP A 10 7.25 4.59 -9.10
C ASP A 10 5.84 5.19 -9.29
N PRO A 11 5.71 6.53 -9.43
CA PRO A 11 4.42 7.19 -9.56
C PRO A 11 3.70 6.87 -10.89
N LEU A 12 4.43 6.39 -11.91
CA LEU A 12 3.86 6.05 -13.21
C LEU A 12 3.30 4.62 -13.24
N GLN A 13 3.74 3.76 -12.34
CA GLN A 13 3.22 2.40 -12.27
C GLN A 13 1.81 2.40 -11.66
N ARG A 14 0.86 1.79 -12.35
CA ARG A 14 -0.42 1.43 -11.71
C ARG A 14 -0.15 0.32 -10.69
N PRO A 15 -0.66 0.43 -9.45
CA PRO A 15 -0.53 -0.64 -8.46
C PRO A 15 -1.03 -1.97 -9.03
N THR A 16 -0.22 -3.01 -8.88
CA THR A 16 -0.61 -4.39 -9.20
C THR A 16 -0.71 -5.20 -7.92
N ASP A 17 -1.45 -6.30 -7.96
CA ASP A 17 -1.74 -7.10 -6.76
C ASP A 17 -0.53 -7.89 -6.24
N SER A 18 0.53 -8.06 -7.05
CA SER A 18 1.64 -8.96 -6.75
C SER A 18 3.01 -8.30 -6.67
N TRP A 19 3.21 -7.13 -7.27
CA TRP A 19 4.49 -6.43 -7.22
C TRP A 19 4.35 -4.92 -7.42
N LEU A 20 5.36 -4.19 -6.95
CA LEU A 20 5.45 -2.75 -7.02
C LEU A 20 6.87 -2.35 -7.42
N ARG A 21 6.98 -1.45 -8.38
CA ARG A 21 8.22 -0.89 -8.91
C ARG A 21 8.65 0.23 -7.99
N LEU A 22 9.92 0.21 -7.63
CA LEU A 22 10.56 1.30 -6.92
C LEU A 22 10.99 2.38 -7.91
N ARG A 23 11.02 3.65 -7.47
CA ARG A 23 11.47 4.76 -8.31
C ARG A 23 12.93 4.58 -8.72
N GLU A 24 13.29 4.99 -9.93
CA GLU A 24 14.63 4.76 -10.51
C GLU A 24 15.77 5.36 -9.65
N ASN A 25 15.54 6.52 -9.02
CA ASN A 25 16.54 7.21 -8.20
C ASN A 25 16.47 6.80 -6.71
N LEU A 26 16.03 5.58 -6.39
CA LEU A 26 15.92 5.12 -5.02
C LEU A 26 17.29 4.74 -4.47
N THR A 27 17.71 5.40 -3.38
CA THR A 27 18.92 5.01 -2.65
C THR A 27 18.61 4.05 -1.49
N PRO A 28 19.60 3.27 -1.02
CA PRO A 28 19.43 2.46 0.19
C PRO A 28 19.04 3.29 1.43
N ALA A 29 19.48 4.55 1.51
CA ALA A 29 19.11 5.46 2.58
C ALA A 29 17.63 5.88 2.50
N ASP A 30 17.14 6.21 1.30
CA ASP A 30 15.73 6.53 1.07
C ASP A 30 14.82 5.34 1.42
N TRP A 31 15.24 4.13 1.07
CA TRP A 31 14.50 2.92 1.41
C TRP A 31 14.44 2.65 2.91
N ARG A 32 15.56 2.82 3.62
CA ARG A 32 15.60 2.65 5.08
C ARG A 32 14.70 3.67 5.76
N ALA A 33 14.81 4.94 5.38
CA ALA A 33 13.97 6.01 5.92
C ALA A 33 12.48 5.75 5.64
N ALA A 34 12.13 5.28 4.45
CA ALA A 34 10.74 4.94 4.14
C ALA A 34 10.23 3.78 5.01
N ARG A 35 11.01 2.71 5.21
CA ARG A 35 10.63 1.57 6.07
C ARG A 35 10.47 1.93 7.53
N GLU A 36 11.39 2.72 8.09
CA GLU A 36 11.31 3.18 9.49
C GLU A 36 10.03 3.99 9.74
N ASN A 37 9.60 4.78 8.76
CA ASN A 37 8.37 5.58 8.86
C ASN A 37 7.06 4.77 8.73
N VAL A 38 7.10 3.53 8.22
CA VAL A 38 5.87 2.71 8.07
C VAL A 38 5.38 2.14 9.40
N GLY A 39 6.29 1.84 10.34
CA GLY A 39 5.97 1.13 11.59
C GLY A 39 4.86 1.76 12.42
N GLU A 40 4.64 3.08 12.30
CA GLU A 40 3.58 3.80 13.01
C GLU A 40 2.38 4.18 12.13
N ASN A 41 2.48 4.08 10.80
CA ASN A 41 1.54 4.70 9.86
C ASN A 41 1.14 3.77 8.69
N LEU A 42 0.65 2.57 8.99
CA LEU A 42 -0.05 1.77 7.98
C LEU A 42 -1.34 2.48 7.56
N VAL A 43 -1.34 3.07 6.36
CA VAL A 43 -2.50 3.75 5.80
C VAL A 43 -3.40 2.73 5.10
N LEU A 44 -4.69 2.80 5.37
CA LEU A 44 -5.69 2.03 4.63
C LEU A 44 -5.65 2.40 3.15
N ALA A 45 -5.72 1.39 2.28
CA ALA A 45 -5.77 1.62 0.84
C ALA A 45 -6.94 2.53 0.47
N ASP A 46 -6.64 3.59 -0.29
CA ASP A 46 -7.64 4.47 -0.87
C ASP A 46 -8.36 3.72 -2.02
N MET A 47 -9.61 3.30 -1.75
CA MET A 47 -10.43 2.49 -2.66
C MET A 47 -11.26 3.36 -3.61
N ASP A 48 -11.36 2.95 -4.89
CA ASP A 48 -12.30 3.57 -5.83
C ASP A 48 -13.74 3.35 -5.37
N ARG A 49 -14.47 4.43 -5.11
CA ARG A 49 -15.87 4.40 -4.68
C ARG A 49 -16.77 3.66 -5.67
N ARG A 50 -16.42 3.65 -6.96
CA ARG A 50 -17.15 2.90 -7.99
C ARG A 50 -17.06 1.39 -7.76
N ALA A 51 -15.94 0.89 -7.25
CA ALA A 51 -15.77 -0.53 -6.92
C ALA A 51 -16.64 -0.96 -5.72
N VAL A 52 -17.01 -0.02 -4.85
CA VAL A 52 -17.79 -0.29 -3.63
C VAL A 52 -19.30 -0.26 -3.88
N ARG A 53 -19.78 0.54 -4.85
CA ARG A 53 -21.22 0.76 -5.11
C ARG A 53 -22.01 -0.48 -5.58
N GLY A 54 -21.35 -1.58 -5.96
CA GLY A 54 -21.99 -2.84 -6.36
C GLY A 54 -22.07 -3.91 -5.27
N LEU A 55 -21.50 -3.66 -4.09
CA LEU A 55 -21.43 -4.66 -3.03
C LEU A 55 -22.72 -4.65 -2.19
N LYS A 56 -23.23 -5.84 -1.85
CA LYS A 56 -24.52 -6.01 -1.16
C LYS A 56 -24.63 -5.21 0.15
N PHE A 57 -23.54 -5.10 0.90
CA PHE A 57 -23.51 -4.34 2.16
C PHE A 57 -23.46 -2.82 1.95
N SER A 58 -23.03 -2.35 0.78
CA SER A 58 -22.95 -0.93 0.44
C SER A 58 -24.34 -0.30 0.23
N ALA A 59 -25.36 -1.12 -0.03
CA ALA A 59 -26.75 -0.67 -0.05
C ALA A 59 -27.32 -0.45 1.36
N ALA A 60 -26.70 -1.03 2.39
CA ALA A 60 -27.12 -0.96 3.78
C ALA A 60 -26.28 0.00 4.64
N LEU A 61 -25.16 0.52 4.10
CA LEU A 61 -24.20 1.35 4.82
C LEU A 61 -23.96 2.68 4.08
N PRO A 62 -23.73 3.79 4.80
CA PRO A 62 -23.18 5.01 4.22
C PRO A 62 -21.88 4.74 3.44
N GLU A 63 -21.69 5.42 2.30
CA GLU A 63 -20.56 5.18 1.38
C GLU A 63 -19.19 5.17 2.08
N ARG A 64 -18.96 6.10 3.03
CA ARG A 64 -17.72 6.16 3.82
C ARG A 64 -17.43 4.88 4.63
N LEU A 65 -18.47 4.26 5.19
CA LEU A 65 -18.34 3.04 5.99
C LEU A 65 -18.18 1.82 5.10
N ALA A 66 -18.85 1.80 3.94
CA ALA A 66 -18.66 0.75 2.95
C ALA A 66 -17.21 0.74 2.43
N VAL A 67 -16.66 1.92 2.09
CA VAL A 67 -15.25 2.08 1.69
C VAL A 67 -14.30 1.62 2.79
N ALA A 68 -14.47 2.11 4.02
CA ALA A 68 -13.63 1.72 5.15
C ALA A 68 -13.68 0.21 5.43
N THR A 69 -14.85 -0.41 5.30
CA THR A 69 -15.03 -1.85 5.49
C THR A 69 -14.26 -2.65 4.45
N VAL A 70 -14.34 -2.26 3.16
CA VAL A 70 -13.58 -2.93 2.10
C VAL A 70 -12.09 -2.74 2.30
N ALA A 71 -11.63 -1.51 2.57
CA ALA A 71 -10.23 -1.21 2.79
C ALA A 71 -9.66 -2.04 3.96
N ALA A 72 -10.39 -2.13 5.08
CA ALA A 72 -9.99 -2.92 6.23
C ALA A 72 -9.96 -4.44 5.98
N ARG A 73 -10.76 -4.94 5.03
CA ARG A 73 -10.78 -6.37 4.66
C ARG A 73 -9.69 -6.76 3.68
N LEU A 74 -9.26 -5.82 2.84
CA LEU A 74 -8.18 -6.03 1.89
C LEU A 74 -6.81 -5.74 2.51
N ALA A 75 -6.76 -4.94 3.56
CA ALA A 75 -5.51 -4.65 4.27
C ALA A 75 -5.03 -5.90 5.02
N ASP A 76 -3.81 -6.33 4.71
CA ASP A 76 -3.09 -7.34 5.47
C ASP A 76 -2.23 -6.66 6.54
N PHE A 77 -2.86 -6.28 7.65
CA PHE A 77 -2.18 -5.60 8.76
C PHE A 77 -1.24 -6.50 9.57
N GLU A 78 -1.33 -7.82 9.40
CA GLU A 78 -0.47 -8.78 10.11
C GLU A 78 0.80 -9.06 9.30
N SER A 79 0.64 -9.41 8.02
CA SER A 79 1.78 -9.75 7.17
C SER A 79 2.53 -8.51 6.69
N ALA A 80 1.87 -7.35 6.52
CA ALA A 80 2.54 -6.16 6.01
C ALA A 80 3.70 -5.68 6.92
N PRO A 81 3.53 -5.51 8.25
CA PRO A 81 4.66 -5.23 9.14
C PRO A 81 5.74 -6.31 9.09
N SER A 82 5.36 -7.59 8.98
CA SER A 82 6.29 -8.72 8.94
C SER A 82 7.21 -8.64 7.71
N VAL A 83 6.62 -8.51 6.51
CA VAL A 83 7.37 -8.36 5.25
C VAL A 83 8.21 -7.08 5.26
N LEU A 84 7.67 -5.99 5.81
CA LEU A 84 8.41 -4.74 6.02
C LEU A 84 9.47 -4.83 7.12
N GLY A 85 9.55 -5.93 7.86
CA GLY A 85 10.60 -6.25 8.82
C GLY A 85 11.73 -7.09 8.22
N GLU A 86 11.50 -7.78 7.09
CA GLU A 86 12.48 -8.68 6.47
C GLU A 86 13.71 -7.96 5.92
N SER A 87 14.87 -8.61 5.91
CA SER A 87 16.10 -7.99 5.38
C SER A 87 16.00 -7.77 3.86
N ALA A 88 16.27 -6.55 3.39
CA ALA A 88 16.30 -6.23 1.96
C ALA A 88 17.76 -6.08 1.46
N ARG A 89 18.06 -6.59 0.26
CA ARG A 89 19.36 -6.45 -0.40
C ARG A 89 19.20 -5.68 -1.71
N PHE A 90 20.05 -4.68 -1.92
CA PHE A 90 20.15 -3.98 -3.21
C PHE A 90 21.13 -4.72 -4.11
N GLN A 91 20.68 -5.05 -5.32
CA GLN A 91 21.53 -5.60 -6.37
C GLN A 91 21.68 -4.53 -7.44
N TYR A 92 22.92 -4.27 -7.83
CA TYR A 92 23.26 -3.40 -8.94
C TYR A 92 23.84 -4.30 -10.03
N ASP A 93 23.20 -4.35 -11.19
CA ASP A 93 23.83 -4.90 -12.39
C ASP A 93 24.86 -3.87 -12.85
N GLY A 94 26.14 -4.23 -12.73
CA GLY A 94 27.28 -3.37 -13.08
C GLY A 94 27.50 -3.24 -14.58
#